data_AF-A0AAW6H4L9-F1
#
_entry.id   AF-A0AAW6H4L9-F1
#
_cell.length_a   1.000
_cell.length_b   1.000
_cell.length_c   1.000
_cell.angle_alpha   90.00
_cell.angle_beta   90.00
_cell.angle_gamma   90.00
#
_symmetry.space_group_name_H-M   'P 1'
#
loop_
_entity.id
_entity.type
_entity.pdbx_description
1 polymer ?
#
loop_
_entity_poly.entity_id
_entity_poly.type
_entity_poly.pdbx_seq_one_letter_code
_entity_poly.pdbx_strand_id
1 'polypeptide(L)' 'NDSWQDMFLMSSCNHNIIANSTFSWWSAFLNSHDNKIVIAPKRWWYYFETDDVVPEEWIRM' A
#
# COMPACT_ATOMS: atom_id res chain seq x y z
N ASN A 1 2.77 -7.34 -21.12
CA ASN A 1 2.24 -7.93 -19.87
C ASN A 1 3.28 -7.61 -18.81
N ASP A 2 3.28 -6.35 -18.37
CA ASP A 2 4.44 -5.70 -17.75
C ASP A 2 4.10 -5.12 -16.38
N SER A 3 2.94 -5.48 -15.82
CA SER A 3 2.46 -4.98 -14.52
C SER A 3 3.41 -5.32 -13.37
N TRP A 4 4.23 -6.35 -13.49
CA TRP A 4 5.26 -6.63 -12.49
C TRP A 4 6.37 -5.56 -12.49
N GLN A 5 6.66 -4.92 -13.62
CA GLN A 5 7.61 -3.81 -13.73
C GLN A 5 7.05 -2.56 -13.03
N ASP A 6 5.77 -2.26 -13.24
CA ASP A 6 5.09 -1.17 -12.55
C ASP A 6 5.10 -1.38 -11.04
N MET A 7 4.82 -2.60 -10.57
CA MET A 7 4.88 -2.94 -9.14
C MET A 7 6.30 -2.78 -8.58
N PHE A 8 7.32 -3.22 -9.31
CA PHE A 8 8.73 -3.06 -8.93
C PHE A 8 9.15 -1.59 -8.86
N LEU A 9 8.70 -0.77 -9.80
CA LEU A 9 8.95 0.67 -9.78
C LEU A 9 8.27 1.33 -8.58
N MET A 10 7.01 0.99 -8.31
CA MET A 10 6.27 1.49 -7.15
C MET A 10 6.88 1.04 -5.81
N SER A 11 7.43 -0.17 -5.73
CA SER A 11 8.14 -0.65 -4.52
C SER A 11 9.48 0.05 -4.30
N SER A 12 10.01 0.72 -5.33
CA SER A 12 11.29 1.45 -5.25
C SER A 12 11.12 2.91 -4.81
N CYS A 13 9.88 3.39 -4.58
CA CYS A 13 9.63 4.74 -4.09
C CYS A 13 10.11 4.95 -2.63
N ASN A 14 10.43 6.19 -2.25
CA ASN A 14 10.74 6.51 -0.84
C ASN A 14 9.52 6.35 0.08
N HIS A 15 8.33 6.70 -0.43
CA HIS A 15 7.05 6.65 0.28
C HIS A 15 5.94 6.21 -0.69
N ASN A 16 4.84 5.67 -0.18
CA ASN A 16 3.72 5.21 -0.99
C ASN A 16 2.40 5.84 -0.52
N ILE A 17 1.60 6.32 -1.47
CA ILE A 17 0.17 6.59 -1.26
C ILE A 17 -0.57 5.55 -2.08
N ILE A 18 -1.43 4.76 -1.44
CA ILE A 18 -2.10 3.62 -2.08
C ILE A 18 -3.61 3.80 -2.14
N ALA A 19 -4.22 3.16 -3.13
CA ALA A 19 -5.67 2.96 -3.15
C ALA A 19 -6.02 1.68 -2.38
N ASN A 20 -7.33 1.45 -2.17
CA ASN A 20 -7.89 0.17 -1.74
C ASN A 20 -7.78 -0.88 -2.87
N SER A 21 -6.54 -1.15 -3.29
CA SER A 21 -6.18 -1.99 -4.43
C SER A 21 -5.07 -2.94 -4.00
N THR A 22 -5.25 -4.23 -4.32
CA THR A 22 -4.25 -5.27 -4.03
C THR A 22 -2.90 -4.97 -4.71
N PHE A 23 -2.94 -4.38 -5.91
CA PHE A 23 -1.73 -4.05 -6.65
C PHE A 23 -0.89 -2.97 -5.94
N SER A 24 -1.51 -1.85 -5.57
CA SER A 24 -0.80 -0.79 -4.83
C SER A 24 -0.42 -1.24 -3.42
N TRP A 25 -1.24 -2.07 -2.77
CA TRP A 25 -0.92 -2.65 -1.47
C TRP A 25 0.37 -3.47 -1.52
N TRP A 26 0.49 -4.40 -2.48
CA TRP A 26 1.68 -5.23 -2.62
C TRP A 26 2.92 -4.42 -2.96
N SER A 27 2.81 -3.40 -3.81
CA SER A 27 3.95 -2.53 -4.09
C SER A 27 4.48 -1.81 -2.83
N ALA A 28 3.59 -1.31 -1.96
CA ALA A 28 3.98 -0.65 -0.72
C ALA A 28 4.51 -1.62 0.34
N PHE A 29 3.93 -2.82 0.40
CA PHE A 29 4.42 -3.90 1.25
C PHE A 29 5.86 -4.31 0.87
N LEU A 30 6.10 -4.50 -0.43
CA LEU A 30 7.41 -4.89 -0.98
C LEU A 30 8.47 -3.77 -0.95
N ASN A 31 8.09 -2.54 -0.65
CA ASN A 31 9.05 -1.44 -0.52
C ASN A 31 10.02 -1.69 0.64
N SER A 32 11.32 -1.75 0.36
CA SER A 32 12.36 -2.05 1.34
C SER A 32 13.00 -0.81 1.99
N HIS A 33 12.50 0.40 1.75
CA HIS A 33 13.00 1.59 2.43
C HIS A 33 12.67 1.54 3.93
N ASP A 34 13.69 1.54 4.78
CA ASP A 34 13.56 1.43 6.25
C ASP A 34 12.71 2.57 6.86
N ASN A 35 12.76 3.76 6.26
CA ASN A 35 12.02 4.94 6.68
C ASN A 35 10.81 5.24 5.78
N LYS A 36 10.28 4.22 5.08
CA LYS A 36 9.11 4.41 4.23
C LYS A 36 7.91 4.88 5.04
N ILE A 37 7.11 5.72 4.41
CA ILE A 37 5.80 6.13 4.92
C ILE A 37 4.80 5.59 3.92
N VAL A 38 3.83 4.84 4.40
CA VAL A 38 2.74 4.32 3.57
C VAL A 38 1.44 4.96 4.05
N ILE A 39 0.72 5.58 3.12
CA ILE A 39 -0.58 6.19 3.33
C ILE A 39 -1.61 5.33 2.63
N ALA A 40 -2.57 4.81 3.40
CA ALA A 40 -3.67 4.00 2.93
C ALA A 40 -5.02 4.68 3.21
N PRO A 41 -6.10 4.33 2.47
CA PRO A 41 -7.42 4.85 2.74
C PRO A 41 -7.92 4.46 4.14
N LYS A 42 -8.57 5.42 4.82
CA LYS A 42 -9.21 5.18 6.13
C LYS A 42 -10.34 4.15 6.07
N ARG A 43 -10.95 3.92 4.92
CA ARG A 43 -11.95 2.88 4.73
C ARG A 43 -11.46 1.92 3.67
N TRP A 44 -11.11 0.69 4.07
CA TRP A 44 -10.66 -0.32 3.11
C TRP A 44 -11.85 -1.06 2.49
N TRP A 45 -12.83 -1.43 3.31
CA TRP A 45 -14.03 -2.13 2.88
C TRP A 45 -15.27 -1.24 2.88
N TYR A 46 -16.17 -1.47 1.91
CA TYR A 46 -17.43 -0.75 1.89
C TYR A 46 -18.44 -1.28 2.93
N TYR A 47 -18.49 -2.58 3.21
CA TYR A 47 -19.52 -3.17 4.08
C TYR A 47 -19.01 -3.61 5.46
N PHE A 48 -17.70 -3.61 5.68
CA PHE A 48 -17.08 -4.11 6.90
C PHE A 48 -16.27 -3.01 7.57
N GLU A 49 -16.25 -3.00 8.91
CA GLU A 49 -15.40 -2.10 9.71
C GLU A 49 -14.04 -2.72 10.03
N THR A 50 -13.83 -4.00 9.68
CA THR A 50 -12.59 -4.73 9.93
C THR A 50 -11.53 -4.35 8.91
N ASP A 51 -10.46 -3.66 9.31
CA ASP A 51 -9.40 -3.21 8.42
C ASP A 51 -8.06 -3.94 8.69
N ASP A 52 -8.13 -5.24 8.97
CA ASP A 52 -7.00 -6.13 9.23
C ASP A 52 -6.02 -6.27 8.04
N VAL A 53 -6.42 -5.84 6.85
CA VAL A 53 -5.55 -5.79 5.66
C VAL A 53 -4.50 -4.69 5.73
N VAL A 54 -4.74 -3.59 6.44
CA VAL A 54 -3.81 -2.45 6.48
C VAL A 54 -2.94 -2.59 7.73
N PRO A 55 -1.60 -2.76 7.60
CA PRO A 55 -0.70 -2.80 8.75
C PRO A 55 -0.82 -1.56 9.64
N GLU A 56 -0.73 -1.74 10.95
CA GLU A 56 -0.93 -0.66 11.93
C GLU A 56 0.10 0.47 11.80
N GLU A 57 1.29 0.15 11.28
CA GLU A 57 2.34 1.13 11.02
C GLU A 57 2.07 2.04 9.82
N TRP A 58 1.04 1.75 9.00
CA TRP A 58 0.65 2.59 7.88
C TRP A 58 -0.31 3.69 8.31
N ILE A 59 -0.13 4.89 7.78
CA ILE A 59 -0.98 6.04 8.06
C ILE A 59 -2.31 5.86 7.32
N ARG A 60 -3.42 6.03 8.04
CA ARG A 60 -4.77 5.90 7.48
C ARG A 60 -5.46 7.27 7.40
N MET A 61 -5.85 7.70 6.20
CA MET A 61 -6.53 9.00 5.96
C MET A 61 -7.76 8.90 5.08
#